data_AF-A0A6B3HY18-F1
#
_entry.id   AF-A0A6B3HY18-F1
#
_cell.length_a   1.000
_cell.length_b   1.000
_cell.length_c   1.000
_cell.angle_alpha   90.00
_cell.angle_beta   90.00
_cell.angle_gamma   90.00
#
_symmetry.space_group_name_H-M   'P 1'
#
loop_
_entity.id
_entity.type
_entity.pdbx_description
1 polymer ?
#
loop_
_entity_poly.entity_id
_entity_poly.type
_entity_poly.pdbx_seq_one_letter_code
_entity_poly.pdbx_strand_id
1 'polypeptide(L)'
;VLATSYLAEVFEPHFGDGSSLGLHIEYVTEQEPLGTGGAIRNVAAKLSSGPDEPVLIFNGDILTGLDIRALVTSHNDSGADVSLHLTRVEDPRAFGLVPTDATGRVTAFLEKPQTPEEIVTDQINA
;
A
#
# COMPACT_ATOMS: atom_id res chain seq x y z
N VAL A 1 -5.10 -11.72 0.56
CA VAL A 1 -4.92 -11.97 -0.89
C VAL A 1 -3.50 -11.54 -1.26
N LEU A 2 -2.74 -12.39 -1.93
CA LEU A 2 -1.45 -12.05 -2.51
C LEU A 2 -1.64 -11.78 -4.01
N ALA A 3 -1.44 -10.52 -4.40
CA ALA A 3 -1.35 -10.14 -5.80
C ALA A 3 0.07 -10.48 -6.29
N THR A 4 0.18 -11.41 -7.22
CA THR A 4 1.46 -11.93 -7.72
C THR A 4 1.59 -11.69 -9.22
N SER A 5 2.82 -11.72 -9.72
CA SER A 5 3.15 -11.45 -11.12
C SER A 5 4.36 -12.30 -11.52
N TYR A 6 5.52 -11.70 -11.74
CA TYR A 6 6.77 -12.40 -11.97
C TYR A 6 7.10 -13.41 -10.84
N LEU A 7 7.43 -14.64 -11.23
CA LEU A 7 7.73 -15.78 -10.33
C LEU A 7 6.60 -16.11 -9.34
N ALA A 8 5.34 -15.90 -9.69
CA ALA A 8 4.20 -16.22 -8.83
C ALA A 8 4.21 -17.69 -8.34
N GLU A 9 4.75 -18.60 -9.14
CA GLU A 9 4.82 -20.03 -8.84
C GLU A 9 5.65 -20.38 -7.61
N VAL A 10 6.46 -19.46 -7.06
CA VAL A 10 7.24 -19.73 -5.85
C VAL A 10 6.44 -19.57 -4.55
N PHE A 11 5.34 -18.82 -4.58
CA PHE A 11 4.63 -18.43 -3.36
C PHE A 11 3.76 -19.56 -2.80
N GLU A 12 2.87 -20.14 -3.61
CA GLU A 12 1.95 -21.18 -3.17
C GLU A 12 2.67 -22.44 -2.66
N PRO A 13 3.77 -22.94 -3.28
CA PRO A 13 4.53 -24.06 -2.71
C PRO A 13 5.18 -23.76 -1.36
N HIS A 14 5.49 -22.49 -1.07
CA HIS A 14 6.15 -22.10 0.17
C HIS A 14 5.13 -21.84 1.30
N PHE A 15 4.04 -21.12 1.00
CA PHE A 15 3.07 -20.68 2.00
C PHE A 15 1.79 -21.54 2.06
N GLY A 16 1.53 -22.38 1.06
CA GLY A 16 0.29 -23.15 0.95
C GLY A 16 -0.94 -22.22 0.96
N ASP A 17 -2.01 -22.61 1.64
CA ASP A 17 -3.16 -21.74 1.89
C ASP A 17 -2.95 -20.75 3.05
N GLY A 18 -1.76 -20.71 3.65
CA GLY A 18 -1.43 -19.89 4.82
C GLY A 18 -1.88 -20.45 6.16
N SER A 19 -2.55 -21.61 6.20
CA SER A 19 -3.10 -22.20 7.44
C SER A 19 -2.01 -22.50 8.48
N SER A 20 -0.80 -22.85 8.04
CA SER A 20 0.37 -23.05 8.92
C SER A 20 0.81 -21.78 9.66
N LEU A 21 0.45 -20.61 9.15
CA LEU A 21 0.70 -19.29 9.74
C LEU A 21 -0.53 -18.73 10.48
N GLY A 22 -1.63 -19.50 10.56
CA GLY A 22 -2.91 -19.00 11.07
C GLY A 22 -3.58 -17.99 10.14
N LEU A 23 -3.27 -18.04 8.83
CA LEU A 23 -3.81 -17.14 7.81
C LEU A 23 -4.70 -17.90 6.82
N HIS A 24 -5.44 -17.14 6.01
CA HIS A 24 -6.08 -17.60 4.78
C HIS A 24 -5.51 -16.79 3.60
N ILE A 25 -4.81 -17.46 2.70
CA ILE A 25 -4.13 -16.83 1.56
C ILE A 25 -4.81 -17.24 0.26
N GLU A 26 -5.37 -16.24 -0.42
CA GLU A 26 -5.80 -16.33 -1.82
C GLU A 26 -4.69 -15.78 -2.72
N TYR A 27 -4.30 -16.51 -3.76
CA TYR A 27 -3.34 -16.07 -4.76
C TYR A 27 -4.06 -15.55 -6.00
N VAL A 28 -3.64 -14.38 -6.50
CA VAL A 28 -4.17 -13.79 -7.72
C VAL A 28 -2.99 -13.33 -8.58
N THR A 29 -2.71 -14.10 -9.63
CA THR A 29 -1.60 -13.80 -10.55
C THR A 29 -2.09 -12.98 -11.73
N GLU A 30 -1.58 -11.76 -11.89
CA GLU A 30 -1.77 -10.97 -13.11
C GLU A 30 -1.02 -11.62 -14.29
N GLN A 31 -1.64 -11.63 -15.47
CA GLN A 31 -1.05 -12.22 -16.68
C GLN A 31 -0.20 -11.21 -17.46
N GLU A 32 -0.44 -9.92 -17.23
CA GLU A 32 0.28 -8.79 -17.78
C GLU A 32 0.47 -7.74 -16.67
N PRO A 33 1.48 -6.85 -16.76
CA PRO A 33 1.71 -5.85 -15.73
C PRO A 33 0.57 -4.82 -15.69
N LEU A 34 -0.31 -4.88 -14.68
CA LEU A 34 -1.44 -3.97 -14.54
C LEU A 34 -1.09 -2.67 -13.79
N GLY A 35 0.14 -2.57 -13.28
CA GLY A 35 0.58 -1.53 -12.36
C GLY A 35 -0.11 -1.63 -10.99
N THR A 36 0.30 -0.79 -10.03
CA THR A 36 -0.15 -0.90 -8.63
C THR A 36 -1.67 -0.82 -8.49
N GLY A 37 -2.30 0.19 -9.11
CA GLY A 37 -3.75 0.36 -9.05
C GLY A 37 -4.52 -0.77 -9.75
N GLY A 38 -3.99 -1.27 -10.87
CA GLY A 38 -4.60 -2.38 -11.60
C GLY A 38 -4.51 -3.71 -10.84
N ALA A 39 -3.38 -3.99 -10.20
CA ALA A 39 -3.20 -5.15 -9.33
C ALA A 39 -4.18 -5.13 -8.15
N ILE A 40 -4.35 -3.97 -7.49
CA ILE A 40 -5.34 -3.78 -6.41
C ILE A 40 -6.75 -4.05 -6.94
N ARG A 41 -7.12 -3.52 -8.10
CA ARG A 41 -8.43 -3.75 -8.70
C ARG A 41 -8.64 -5.22 -9.07
N ASN A 42 -7.61 -5.91 -9.54
CA ASN A 42 -7.67 -7.31 -9.95
C ASN A 42 -7.99 -8.24 -8.76
N VAL A 43 -7.50 -7.91 -7.55
CA VAL A 43 -7.78 -8.70 -6.34
C VAL A 43 -9.10 -8.37 -5.66
N ALA A 44 -9.76 -7.26 -6.02
CA ALA A 44 -10.93 -6.76 -5.30
C ALA A 44 -12.06 -7.80 -5.14
N ALA A 45 -12.30 -8.62 -6.17
CA ALA A 45 -13.33 -9.67 -6.14
C ALA A 45 -12.97 -10.88 -5.26
N LYS A 46 -11.76 -10.94 -4.72
CA LYS A 46 -11.26 -11.99 -3.83
C LYS A 46 -11.16 -11.54 -2.38
N LEU A 47 -11.47 -10.27 -2.09
CA LEU A 47 -11.53 -9.78 -0.72
C LEU A 47 -12.73 -10.42 0.01
N SER A 48 -12.49 -10.86 1.24
CA SER A 48 -13.51 -11.46 2.12
C SER A 48 -14.00 -10.50 3.20
N SER A 49 -13.49 -9.27 3.23
CA SER A 49 -13.89 -8.23 4.17
C SER A 49 -15.34 -7.79 3.94
N GLY A 50 -16.01 -7.40 5.03
CA GLY A 50 -17.32 -6.75 4.96
C GLY A 50 -17.28 -5.42 4.19
N PRO A 51 -18.45 -4.89 3.74
CA PRO A 51 -18.52 -3.66 2.95
C PRO A 51 -17.99 -2.42 3.69
N ASP A 52 -18.08 -2.42 5.03
CA ASP A 52 -17.64 -1.32 5.90
C ASP A 52 -16.33 -1.66 6.63
N GLU A 53 -15.68 -2.78 6.30
CA GLU A 53 -14.42 -3.18 6.94
C GLU A 53 -13.22 -2.62 6.16
N PRO A 54 -12.22 -2.03 6.85
CA PRO A 54 -11.06 -1.46 6.19
C PRO A 54 -10.21 -2.57 5.56
N VAL A 55 -9.71 -2.28 4.36
CA VAL A 55 -8.76 -3.16 3.65
C VAL A 55 -7.38 -2.52 3.71
N LEU A 56 -6.41 -3.27 4.26
CA LEU A 56 -5.02 -2.85 4.29
C LEU A 56 -4.30 -3.32 3.02
N ILE A 57 -3.54 -2.41 2.41
CA ILE A 57 -2.77 -2.66 1.20
C ILE A 57 -1.34 -2.23 1.47
N PHE A 58 -0.38 -3.12 1.17
CA PHE A 58 1.04 -2.87 1.29
C PHE A 58 1.78 -3.61 0.18
N ASN A 59 2.92 -3.07 -0.23
CA ASN A 59 3.80 -3.78 -1.16
C ASN A 59 4.56 -4.89 -0.42
N GLY A 60 4.87 -5.98 -1.12
CA GLY A 60 5.54 -7.14 -0.53
C GLY A 60 7.03 -6.94 -0.24
N ASP A 61 7.62 -5.84 -0.69
CA ASP A 61 9.03 -5.47 -0.53
C ASP A 61 9.27 -4.43 0.59
N ILE A 62 8.22 -4.05 1.32
CA ILE A 62 8.31 -3.07 2.41
C ILE A 62 8.47 -3.79 3.76
N LEU A 63 9.57 -3.50 4.44
CA LEU A 63 9.77 -3.87 5.84
C LEU A 63 9.56 -2.63 6.72
N THR A 64 8.54 -2.66 7.56
CA THR A 64 8.14 -1.49 8.36
C THR A 64 7.83 -1.86 9.82
N GLY A 65 8.09 -0.91 10.72
CA GLY A 65 7.67 -0.95 12.13
C GLY A 65 6.31 -0.28 12.38
N LEU A 66 5.54 -0.03 11.31
CA LEU A 66 4.22 0.59 11.36
C LEU A 66 3.31 -0.09 12.39
N ASP A 67 2.75 0.71 13.28
CA ASP A 67 1.62 0.29 14.11
C ASP A 67 0.35 0.25 13.27
N ILE A 68 0.04 -0.94 12.74
CA ILE A 68 -1.14 -1.19 11.93
C ILE A 68 -2.43 -0.86 12.69
N ARG A 69 -2.47 -1.10 14.01
CA ARG A 69 -3.66 -0.81 14.81
C ARG A 69 -3.91 0.69 14.89
N ALA A 70 -2.86 1.47 15.13
CA ALA A 70 -2.95 2.93 15.14
C ALA A 70 -3.38 3.49 13.77
N LEU A 71 -2.87 2.92 12.67
CA LEU A 71 -3.29 3.32 11.32
C LEU A 71 -4.78 3.07 11.09
N VAL A 72 -5.28 1.88 11.45
CA VAL A 72 -6.70 1.54 11.32
C VAL A 72 -7.57 2.43 12.20
N THR A 73 -7.16 2.71 13.44
CA THR A 73 -7.88 3.65 14.31
C THR A 73 -7.94 5.05 13.68
N SER A 74 -6.80 5.57 13.20
CA SER A 74 -6.75 6.88 12.54
C SER A 74 -7.63 6.94 11.28
N HIS A 75 -7.67 5.86 10.49
CA HIS A 75 -8.53 5.77 9.32
C HIS A 75 -10.01 5.88 9.71
N ASN A 76 -10.45 5.05 10.67
CA ASN A 76 -11.83 5.04 11.15
C ASN A 76 -12.25 6.39 11.74
N ASP A 77 -11.38 7.01 12.56
CA ASP A 77 -11.67 8.30 13.20
C ASP A 77 -11.74 9.46 12.20
N SER A 78 -10.99 9.37 11.10
CA SER A 78 -10.96 10.42 10.07
C SER A 78 -12.21 10.45 9.19
N GLY A 79 -12.92 9.32 9.06
CA GLY A 79 -14.00 9.15 8.07
C GLY A 79 -13.54 9.30 6.61
N ALA A 80 -12.25 9.13 6.33
CA ALA A 80 -11.70 9.24 4.98
C ALA A 80 -11.99 7.97 4.17
N ASP A 81 -12.26 8.13 2.87
CA ASP A 81 -12.41 6.99 1.96
C ASP A 81 -11.11 6.17 1.82
N VAL A 82 -9.96 6.85 1.92
CA VAL A 82 -8.62 6.25 1.86
C VAL A 82 -7.69 6.99 2.80
N SER A 83 -6.88 6.25 3.55
CA SER A 83 -5.79 6.79 4.38
C SER A 83 -4.45 6.22 3.92
N LEU A 84 -3.41 7.05 3.95
CA LEU A 84 -2.05 6.68 3.57
C LEU A 84 -1.13 6.76 4.79
N HIS A 85 -0.26 5.77 4.97
CA HIS A 85 0.89 5.92 5.83
C HIS A 85 1.96 6.70 5.07
N LEU A 86 2.41 7.83 5.62
CA LEU A 86 3.47 8.65 5.05
C LEU A 86 4.67 8.69 5.98
N THR A 87 5.85 8.51 5.39
CA THR A 87 7.14 8.54 6.07
C THR A 87 7.86 9.83 5.70
N ARG A 88 8.55 10.45 6.66
CA ARG A 88 9.47 11.56 6.38
C ARG A 88 10.87 11.03 6.15
N VAL A 89 11.53 11.49 5.09
CA VAL A 89 12.90 11.11 4.74
C VAL A 89 13.78 12.33 4.55
N GLU A 90 15.06 12.19 4.86
CA GLU A 90 16.03 13.28 4.69
C GLU A 90 16.22 13.67 3.21
N ASP A 91 16.14 12.68 2.31
CA ASP A 91 16.27 12.87 0.86
C ASP A 91 15.13 12.18 0.09
N PRO A 92 14.11 12.94 -0.36
CA PRO A 92 12.95 12.36 -1.03
C PRO A 92 13.12 12.19 -2.54
N ARG A 93 14.29 12.48 -3.13
CA ARG A 93 14.49 12.51 -4.60
C ARG A 93 14.20 11.19 -5.32
N ALA A 94 14.28 10.06 -4.63
CA ALA A 94 14.01 8.75 -5.20
C ALA A 94 12.51 8.38 -5.24
N PHE A 95 11.64 9.22 -4.66
CA PHE A 95 10.25 8.88 -4.36
C PHE A 95 9.26 9.92 -4.89
N GLY A 96 7.99 9.50 -5.03
CA GLY A 96 6.90 10.44 -5.23
C GLY A 96 6.62 11.22 -3.95
N LEU A 97 6.36 12.52 -4.08
CA LEU A 97 6.11 13.41 -2.95
C LEU A 97 4.62 13.47 -2.64
N VAL A 98 4.27 13.43 -1.36
CA VAL A 98 2.87 13.49 -0.90
C VAL A 98 2.69 14.66 0.08
N PRO A 99 2.53 15.90 -0.42
CA PRO A 99 2.28 17.04 0.45
C PRO A 99 0.93 16.90 1.16
N THR A 100 0.92 17.33 2.42
CA THR A 100 -0.29 17.40 3.25
C THR A 100 -0.51 18.83 3.74
N ASP A 101 -1.78 19.21 3.96
CA ASP A 101 -2.09 20.46 4.64
C ASP A 101 -1.97 20.34 6.16
N ALA A 102 -2.24 21.42 6.89
CA ALA A 102 -2.14 21.47 8.35
C ALA A 102 -3.10 20.50 9.08
N THR A 103 -4.11 19.96 8.39
CA THR A 103 -5.05 18.96 8.93
C THR A 103 -4.64 17.53 8.58
N GLY A 104 -3.55 17.35 7.83
CA GLY A 104 -3.09 16.04 7.37
C GLY A 104 -3.78 15.55 6.10
N ARG A 105 -4.59 16.38 5.43
CA ARG A 105 -5.21 16.03 4.15
C ARG A 105 -4.17 16.06 3.05
N VAL A 106 -4.09 14.99 2.26
CA VAL A 106 -3.24 14.93 1.06
C VAL A 106 -3.74 15.96 0.04
N THR A 107 -2.85 16.81 -0.44
CA THR A 107 -3.18 17.88 -1.39
C THR A 107 -2.75 17.56 -2.82
N ALA A 108 -1.74 16.71 -2.99
CA ALA A 108 -1.26 16.26 -4.29
C ALA A 108 -0.48 14.94 -4.19
N PHE A 109 -0.33 14.29 -5.33
CA PHE A 109 0.69 13.28 -5.57
C PHE A 109 1.61 13.83 -6.66
N LEU A 110 2.89 14.01 -6.32
CA LEU A 110 3.89 14.52 -7.26
C LEU A 110 4.85 13.39 -7.60
N GLU A 111 5.18 13.29 -8.89
CA GLU A 111 6.21 12.36 -9.37
C GLU A 111 7.58 12.71 -8.76
N LYS A 112 8.54 11.80 -8.96
CA LYS A 112 9.90 11.95 -8.44
C LYS A 112 10.53 13.26 -8.93
N PRO A 113 10.99 14.13 -8.02
CA PRO A 113 11.52 15.43 -8.40
C PRO A 113 12.84 15.25 -9.18
N GLN A 114 12.98 15.98 -10.28
CA GLN A 114 14.18 16.01 -11.12
C GLN A 114 15.13 17.14 -10.70
N THR A 115 14.61 18.16 -10.02
CA THR A 115 15.40 19.29 -9.50
C THR A 115 15.09 19.58 -8.02
N PRO A 116 15.99 20.23 -7.27
CA PRO A 116 15.74 20.58 -5.87
C PRO A 116 14.50 21.47 -5.66
N GLU A 117 14.17 22.34 -6.62
CA GLU A 117 13.05 23.27 -6.54
C GLU A 117 11.68 22.56 -6.59
N GLU A 118 11.64 21.34 -7.14
CA GLU A 118 10.44 20.50 -7.17
C GLU A 118 10.19 19.80 -5.82
N ILE A 119 11.16 19.81 -4.89
CA ILE A 119 11.03 19.21 -3.57
C ILE A 119 10.23 20.15 -2.65
N VAL A 120 8.93 19.91 -2.57
CA VAL A 120 7.98 20.70 -1.75
C VAL A 120 7.65 20.08 -0.40
N THR A 121 8.03 18.82 -0.18
CA THR A 121 7.82 18.09 1.08
C THR A 121 8.86 16.99 1.21
N ASP A 122 9.09 16.55 2.45
CA ASP A 122 9.89 15.38 2.81
C ASP A 122 9.03 14.11 3.02
N GLN A 123 7.72 14.22 2.84
CA GLN A 123 6.76 13.12 3.01
C GLN A 123 6.63 12.27 1.76
N ILE A 124 6.80 10.96 1.93
CA ILE A 124 6.70 9.94 0.89
C ILE A 124 5.77 8.80 1.35
N ASN A 125 5.26 8.01 0.40
CA ASN A 125 4.58 6.74 0.70
C ASN A 125 5.58 5.59 0.51
N ALA A 126 6.26 5.21 1.59
CA ALA A 126 7.23 4.11 1.65
C ALA A 126 7.36 3.56 3.08
#